data_AF-A0A9E2P6M6-F1
#
_entry.id   AF-A0A9E2P6M6-F1
#
_cell.length_a   1.000
_cell.length_b   1.000
_cell.length_c   1.000
_cell.angle_alpha   90.00
_cell.angle_beta   90.00
_cell.angle_gamma   90.00
#
_symmetry.space_group_name_H-M   'P 1'
#
loop_
_entity.id
_entity.type
_entity.pdbx_description
1 polymer ?
#
loop_
_entity_poly.entity_id
_entity_poly.type
_entity_poly.pdbx_seq_one_letter_code
_entity_poly.pdbx_strand_id
1 'polypeptide(L)'
;VTTRAAIERLPAEVTLSFVPYAEGLQGWIDLARAQGHEVMLEMPMEPSGYPDNDPGPHTLLASGQPADIQARMNWLLGRATGYFGVTNYMGDRFATSDSGMSAFLTILRQRGVAFLDDGSMSRRPGAWARASANRIIDEEQNPTAIVAQLNALEALAKGQGQALGTGFSYPVTVEAVARWTADMDARGLQLAPASAMTQRPGR
;
A
#
# COMPACT_ATOMS: atom_id res chain seq x y z
N VAL A 1 -5.99 5.63 17.95
CA VAL A 1 -4.81 6.40 18.44
C VAL A 1 -3.64 6.33 17.46
N THR A 2 -3.39 5.17 16.83
CA THR A 2 -2.30 4.96 15.85
C THR A 2 -2.45 5.74 14.54
N THR A 3 -3.63 5.76 13.93
CA THR A 3 -3.88 6.45 12.64
C THR A 3 -3.55 7.95 12.71
N ARG A 4 -4.03 8.63 13.77
CA ARG A 4 -3.76 10.05 13.98
C ARG A 4 -2.26 10.32 14.18
N ALA A 5 -1.58 9.46 14.95
CA ALA A 5 -0.14 9.60 15.17
C ALA A 5 0.67 9.44 13.88
N ALA A 6 0.27 8.54 12.98
CA ALA A 6 0.90 8.40 11.67
C ALA A 6 0.74 9.68 10.84
N ILE A 7 -0.48 10.24 10.78
CA ILE A 7 -0.78 11.48 10.04
C ILE A 7 -0.04 12.70 10.61
N GLU A 8 0.12 12.80 11.93
CA GLU A 8 0.71 13.99 12.55
C GLU A 8 2.23 13.94 12.68
N ARG A 9 2.85 12.75 12.62
CA ARG A 9 4.29 12.57 12.88
C ARG A 9 5.12 12.23 11.65
N LEU A 10 4.51 11.60 10.65
CA LEU A 10 5.22 11.25 9.43
C LEU A 10 5.24 12.47 8.50
N PRO A 11 6.33 12.69 7.75
CA PRO A 11 6.37 13.76 6.77
C PRO A 11 5.38 13.52 5.62
N ALA A 12 4.93 14.59 4.97
CA ALA A 12 3.89 14.57 3.94
C ALA A 12 4.21 13.65 2.74
N GLU A 13 5.50 13.43 2.47
CA GLU A 13 5.98 12.55 1.43
C GLU A 13 5.73 11.07 1.74
N VAL A 14 5.43 10.69 2.98
CA VAL A 14 4.97 9.33 3.31
C VAL A 14 3.53 9.15 2.84
N THR A 15 3.30 8.17 1.97
CA THR A 15 1.96 7.77 1.53
C THR A 15 1.27 6.93 2.59
N LEU A 16 -0.01 7.22 2.88
CA LEU A 16 -0.80 6.52 3.88
C LEU A 16 -1.89 5.66 3.23
N SER A 17 -1.94 4.37 3.56
CA SER A 17 -3.03 3.48 3.16
C SER A 17 -4.08 3.34 4.27
N PHE A 18 -5.34 3.16 3.88
CA PHE A 18 -6.44 3.01 4.82
C PHE A 18 -7.30 1.79 4.50
N VAL A 19 -7.68 1.06 5.55
CA VAL A 19 -8.64 -0.04 5.47
C VAL A 19 -10.03 0.50 5.11
N PRO A 20 -10.72 -0.04 4.10
CA PRO A 20 -12.01 0.45 3.60
C PRO A 20 -13.17 0.29 4.59
N TYR A 21 -12.96 -0.50 5.64
CA TYR A 21 -13.90 -0.75 6.74
C TYR A 21 -13.74 0.22 7.91
N ALA A 22 -12.75 1.13 7.88
CA ALA A 22 -12.51 2.05 8.99
C ALA A 22 -13.73 2.95 9.25
N GLU A 23 -14.11 3.07 10.52
CA GLU A 23 -15.11 4.05 10.95
C GLU A 23 -14.59 5.46 10.70
N GLY A 24 -15.42 6.31 10.09
CA GLY A 24 -15.02 7.67 9.73
C GLY A 24 -13.93 7.75 8.65
N LEU A 25 -13.78 6.71 7.81
CA LEU A 25 -12.74 6.63 6.77
C LEU A 25 -12.50 7.95 6.00
N GLN A 26 -13.56 8.58 5.48
CA GLN A 26 -13.41 9.83 4.72
C GLN A 26 -12.78 10.94 5.55
N GLY A 27 -13.14 11.06 6.84
CA GLY A 27 -12.55 12.06 7.73
C GLY A 27 -11.06 11.83 7.98
N TRP A 28 -10.61 10.58 8.07
CA TRP A 28 -9.18 10.26 8.15
C TRP A 28 -8.43 10.60 6.87
N ILE A 29 -9.02 10.32 5.71
CA ILE A 29 -8.43 10.67 4.41
C ILE A 29 -8.35 12.18 4.24
N ASP A 30 -9.41 12.91 4.60
CA ASP A 30 -9.42 14.37 4.52
C ASP A 30 -8.35 14.98 5.43
N LEU A 31 -8.19 14.45 6.65
CA LEU A 31 -7.15 14.87 7.57
C LEU A 31 -5.74 14.58 7.03
N ALA A 32 -5.50 13.37 6.50
CA ALA A 32 -4.22 13.00 5.92
C ALA A 32 -3.85 13.91 4.73
N ARG A 33 -4.81 14.15 3.83
CA ARG A 33 -4.62 15.05 2.68
C ARG A 33 -4.40 16.50 3.11
N ALA A 34 -5.06 16.96 4.15
CA ALA A 34 -4.85 18.30 4.70
C ALA A 34 -3.43 18.50 5.26
N GLN A 35 -2.77 17.42 5.70
CA GLN A 35 -1.35 17.40 6.10
C GLN A 35 -0.39 17.16 4.91
N GLY A 36 -0.91 17.05 3.69
CA GLY A 36 -0.11 16.88 2.47
C GLY A 36 0.17 15.43 2.08
N HIS A 37 -0.32 14.45 2.83
CA HIS A 37 -0.09 13.05 2.49
C HIS A 37 -0.81 12.64 1.21
N GLU A 38 -0.11 11.84 0.42
CA GLU A 38 -0.73 11.00 -0.58
C GLU A 38 -1.47 9.82 0.10
N VAL A 39 -2.61 9.42 -0.45
CA VAL A 39 -3.51 8.44 0.18
C VAL A 39 -3.84 7.28 -0.75
N MET A 40 -3.90 6.08 -0.17
CA MET A 40 -4.31 4.83 -0.83
C MET A 40 -5.41 4.10 -0.04
N LEU A 41 -6.09 3.16 -0.69
CA LEU A 41 -6.97 2.20 -0.02
C LEU A 41 -6.36 0.80 0.00
N GLU A 42 -6.62 0.07 1.08
CA GLU A 42 -6.19 -1.32 1.25
C GLU A 42 -7.26 -2.27 0.71
N MET A 43 -6.90 -3.11 -0.25
CA MET A 43 -7.81 -4.07 -0.87
C MET A 43 -7.71 -5.40 -0.12
N PRO A 44 -8.77 -5.81 0.60
CA PRO A 44 -8.80 -7.10 1.27
C PRO A 44 -8.78 -8.22 0.24
N MET A 45 -7.76 -9.07 0.27
CA MET A 45 -7.56 -10.14 -0.71
C MET A 45 -7.36 -11.48 -0.01
N GLU A 46 -7.91 -12.55 -0.59
CA GLU A 46 -7.91 -13.89 0.01
C GLU A 46 -6.48 -14.36 0.35
N PRO A 47 -6.20 -14.64 1.64
CA PRO A 47 -4.97 -15.29 2.03
C PRO A 47 -5.05 -16.82 1.88
N SER A 48 -3.92 -17.52 1.94
CA SER A 48 -3.89 -19.00 1.95
C SER A 48 -4.63 -19.61 3.15
N GLY A 49 -4.74 -18.89 4.26
CA GLY A 49 -5.46 -19.31 5.48
C GLY A 49 -6.95 -18.97 5.51
N TYR A 50 -7.56 -18.55 4.40
CA TYR A 50 -8.99 -18.25 4.35
C TYR A 50 -9.85 -19.54 4.47
N PRO A 51 -10.97 -19.55 5.22
CA PRO A 51 -11.61 -18.42 5.90
C PRO A 51 -11.17 -18.20 7.37
N ASP A 52 -10.27 -19.02 7.92
CA ASP A 52 -9.82 -18.87 9.32
C ASP A 52 -9.10 -17.52 9.55
N ASN A 53 -8.43 -17.01 8.52
CA ASN A 53 -7.91 -15.64 8.45
C ASN A 53 -8.69 -14.83 7.40
N ASP A 54 -9.74 -14.14 7.83
CA ASP A 54 -10.63 -13.35 6.96
C ASP A 54 -10.30 -11.83 7.01
N PRO A 55 -9.83 -11.23 5.89
CA PRO A 55 -9.59 -9.79 5.78
C PRO A 55 -10.84 -8.90 5.83
N GLY A 56 -12.04 -9.49 5.75
CA GLY A 56 -13.32 -8.79 5.90
C GLY A 56 -14.40 -9.18 4.86
N PRO A 57 -15.61 -8.61 4.99
CA PRO A 57 -16.79 -9.07 4.24
C PRO A 57 -16.68 -8.93 2.71
N HIS A 58 -15.89 -7.97 2.23
CA HIS A 58 -15.66 -7.71 0.80
C HIS A 58 -14.31 -8.25 0.29
N THR A 59 -13.72 -9.24 0.96
CA THR A 59 -12.50 -9.94 0.50
C THR A 59 -12.62 -10.39 -0.95
N LEU A 60 -11.63 -10.06 -1.77
CA LEU A 60 -11.50 -10.52 -3.14
C LEU A 60 -11.01 -11.98 -3.14
N LEU A 61 -11.85 -12.88 -3.66
CA LEU A 61 -11.61 -14.32 -3.65
C LEU A 61 -11.00 -14.80 -4.96
N ALA A 62 -10.00 -15.69 -4.89
CA ALA A 62 -9.32 -16.30 -6.02
C ALA A 62 -10.27 -17.12 -6.90
N SER A 63 -11.28 -17.73 -6.27
CA SER A 63 -12.36 -18.48 -6.91
C SER A 63 -13.54 -17.62 -7.36
N GLY A 64 -13.53 -16.32 -7.04
CA GLY A 64 -14.61 -15.39 -7.37
C GLY A 64 -14.74 -15.20 -8.87
N GLN A 65 -15.98 -15.14 -9.37
CA GLN A 65 -16.21 -14.81 -10.77
C GLN A 65 -15.89 -13.32 -11.02
N PRO A 66 -15.54 -12.91 -12.25
CA PRO A 66 -15.25 -11.52 -12.57
C PRO A 66 -16.36 -10.54 -12.13
N ALA A 67 -17.62 -10.95 -12.20
CA ALA A 67 -18.76 -10.16 -11.73
C ALA A 67 -18.76 -9.94 -10.21
N ASP A 68 -18.37 -10.94 -9.42
CA ASP A 68 -18.27 -10.84 -7.97
C ASP A 68 -17.12 -9.91 -7.57
N ILE A 69 -15.97 -10.04 -8.25
CA ILE A 69 -14.82 -9.15 -8.09
C ILE A 69 -15.24 -7.71 -8.41
N GLN A 70 -15.96 -7.50 -9.51
CA GLN A 70 -16.46 -6.18 -9.88
C GLN A 70 -17.42 -5.60 -8.83
N ALA A 71 -18.36 -6.39 -8.32
CA ALA A 71 -19.28 -5.93 -7.28
C ALA A 71 -18.55 -5.53 -5.99
N ARG A 72 -17.59 -6.36 -5.54
CA ARG A 72 -16.74 -6.07 -4.37
C ARG A 72 -15.88 -4.83 -4.59
N MET A 73 -15.23 -4.71 -5.75
CA MET A 73 -14.43 -3.55 -6.12
C MET A 73 -15.26 -2.27 -6.19
N ASN A 74 -16.48 -2.33 -6.71
CA ASN A 74 -17.39 -1.18 -6.73
C ASN A 74 -17.69 -0.68 -5.31
N TRP A 75 -17.93 -1.61 -4.38
CA TRP A 75 -18.14 -1.28 -2.97
C TRP A 75 -16.88 -0.70 -2.33
N LEU A 76 -15.74 -1.39 -2.46
CA LEU A 76 -14.45 -1.01 -1.84
C LEU A 76 -14.00 0.38 -2.30
N LEU A 77 -13.99 0.61 -3.61
CA LEU A 77 -13.57 1.88 -4.20
C LEU A 77 -14.59 3.01 -3.96
N GLY A 78 -15.85 2.68 -3.67
CA GLY A 78 -16.90 3.64 -3.35
C GLY A 78 -16.90 4.10 -1.88
N ARG A 79 -16.01 3.56 -1.03
CA ARG A 79 -15.98 3.88 0.41
C ARG A 79 -15.48 5.28 0.73
N ALA A 80 -14.65 5.86 -0.13
CA ALA A 80 -14.10 7.18 0.06
C ALA A 80 -13.66 7.79 -1.28
N THR A 81 -13.17 9.03 -1.22
CA THR A 81 -12.58 9.75 -2.33
C THR A 81 -11.25 10.37 -1.89
N GLY A 82 -10.42 10.81 -2.84
CA GLY A 82 -9.12 11.45 -2.54
C GLY A 82 -7.94 10.50 -2.41
N TYR A 83 -8.08 9.22 -2.78
CA TYR A 83 -6.95 8.31 -2.98
C TYR A 83 -6.51 8.31 -4.45
N PHE A 84 -5.23 8.07 -4.71
CA PHE A 84 -4.71 7.92 -6.09
C PHE A 84 -4.60 6.46 -6.52
N GLY A 85 -4.49 5.54 -5.55
CA GLY A 85 -4.16 4.15 -5.78
C GLY A 85 -4.66 3.23 -4.67
N VAL A 86 -4.44 1.94 -4.86
CA VAL A 86 -4.76 0.90 -3.89
C VAL A 86 -3.57 -0.03 -3.66
N THR A 87 -3.51 -0.64 -2.49
CA THR A 87 -2.53 -1.66 -2.11
C THR A 87 -3.23 -2.96 -1.73
N ASN A 88 -2.52 -4.08 -1.75
CA ASN A 88 -3.04 -5.34 -1.24
C ASN A 88 -3.01 -5.34 0.30
N TYR A 89 -4.05 -5.91 0.90
CA TYR A 89 -4.03 -6.34 2.30
C TYR A 89 -4.17 -7.86 2.28
N MET A 90 -3.06 -8.55 2.61
CA MET A 90 -2.87 -9.98 2.36
C MET A 90 -2.94 -10.31 0.85
N GLY A 91 -3.53 -11.46 0.49
CA GLY A 91 -3.77 -11.82 -0.90
C GLY A 91 -2.78 -12.79 -1.52
N ASP A 92 -1.98 -13.52 -0.74
CA ASP A 92 -1.04 -14.51 -1.29
C ASP A 92 -1.76 -15.60 -2.11
N ARG A 93 -2.95 -16.03 -1.69
CA ARG A 93 -3.80 -16.92 -2.48
C ARG A 93 -4.48 -16.23 -3.66
N PHE A 94 -5.07 -15.05 -3.45
CA PHE A 94 -5.67 -14.27 -4.54
C PHE A 94 -4.69 -13.98 -5.67
N ALA A 95 -3.44 -13.66 -5.32
CA ALA A 95 -2.35 -13.38 -6.26
C ALA A 95 -2.07 -14.55 -7.20
N THR A 96 -2.42 -15.80 -6.85
CA THR A 96 -2.25 -16.97 -7.72
C THR A 96 -3.32 -17.10 -8.81
N SER A 97 -4.47 -16.41 -8.68
CA SER A 97 -5.56 -16.48 -9.64
C SER A 97 -5.36 -15.50 -10.80
N ASP A 98 -5.05 -16.04 -11.99
CA ASP A 98 -4.89 -15.22 -13.21
C ASP A 98 -6.17 -14.50 -13.58
N SER A 99 -7.30 -15.19 -13.50
CA SER A 99 -8.63 -14.61 -13.79
C SER A 99 -8.98 -13.50 -12.79
N GLY A 100 -8.73 -13.74 -11.50
CA GLY A 100 -9.02 -12.77 -10.45
C GLY A 100 -8.16 -11.52 -10.55
N MET A 101 -6.85 -11.70 -10.74
CA MET A 101 -5.92 -10.59 -10.95
C MET A 101 -6.20 -9.83 -12.24
N SER A 102 -6.54 -10.51 -13.34
CA SER A 102 -6.90 -9.86 -14.60
C SER A 102 -8.15 -8.98 -14.44
N ALA A 103 -9.19 -9.48 -13.78
CA ALA A 103 -10.39 -8.70 -13.49
C ALA A 103 -10.08 -7.49 -12.61
N PHE A 104 -9.35 -7.69 -11.52
CA PHE A 104 -8.93 -6.64 -10.59
C PHE A 104 -8.15 -5.52 -11.30
N LEU A 105 -7.09 -5.85 -12.03
CA LEU A 105 -6.24 -4.89 -12.72
C LEU A 105 -7.00 -4.17 -13.86
N THR A 106 -7.91 -4.86 -14.53
CA THR A 106 -8.78 -4.25 -15.56
C THR A 106 -9.69 -3.19 -14.96
N ILE A 107 -10.31 -3.45 -13.82
CA ILE A 107 -11.17 -2.48 -13.12
C ILE A 107 -10.37 -1.25 -12.70
N LEU A 108 -9.18 -1.45 -12.12
CA LEU A 108 -8.30 -0.34 -11.73
C LEU A 108 -7.90 0.53 -12.94
N ARG A 109 -7.59 -0.12 -14.07
CA ARG A 109 -7.28 0.58 -15.33
C ARG A 109 -8.44 1.40 -15.84
N GLN A 110 -9.66 0.84 -15.86
CA GLN A 110 -10.86 1.55 -16.31
C GLN A 110 -11.17 2.78 -15.43
N ARG A 111 -10.84 2.70 -14.13
CA ARG A 111 -11.08 3.77 -13.17
C ARG A 111 -9.92 4.76 -13.03
N GLY A 112 -8.79 4.53 -13.71
CA GLY A 112 -7.61 5.38 -13.57
C GLY A 112 -7.02 5.35 -12.15
N VAL A 113 -7.07 4.20 -11.49
CA VAL A 113 -6.53 4.00 -10.14
C VAL A 113 -5.23 3.20 -10.22
N ALA A 114 -4.19 3.64 -9.51
CA ALA A 114 -2.90 2.95 -9.46
C ALA A 114 -2.94 1.72 -8.54
N PHE A 115 -2.02 0.78 -8.75
CA PHE A 115 -1.83 -0.38 -7.86
C PHE A 115 -0.39 -0.45 -7.37
N LEU A 116 -0.18 -0.41 -6.06
CA LEU A 116 1.14 -0.61 -5.48
C LEU A 116 1.06 -1.76 -4.48
N ASP A 117 1.75 -2.86 -4.72
CA ASP A 117 1.75 -4.01 -3.82
C ASP A 117 2.93 -4.01 -2.85
N ASP A 118 2.81 -4.77 -1.77
CA ASP A 118 3.85 -5.00 -0.75
C ASP A 118 5.07 -5.82 -1.21
N GLY A 119 5.15 -6.17 -2.50
CA GLY A 119 6.21 -6.98 -3.11
C GLY A 119 5.79 -8.42 -3.40
N SER A 120 4.73 -8.90 -2.74
CA SER A 120 4.20 -10.26 -2.91
C SER A 120 3.66 -10.53 -4.32
N MET A 121 3.34 -9.48 -5.08
CA MET A 121 2.73 -9.58 -6.41
C MET A 121 3.64 -9.05 -7.52
N SER A 122 4.93 -8.82 -7.24
CA SER A 122 5.92 -8.25 -8.18
C SER A 122 6.02 -8.92 -9.54
N ARG A 123 5.68 -10.22 -9.65
CA ARG A 123 5.73 -10.99 -10.90
C ARG A 123 4.46 -10.87 -11.77
N ARG A 124 3.45 -10.10 -11.35
CA ARG A 124 2.15 -10.01 -12.06
C ARG A 124 2.16 -8.88 -13.11
N PRO A 125 1.97 -9.18 -14.41
CA PRO A 125 1.86 -8.14 -15.43
C PRO A 125 0.51 -7.41 -15.37
N GLY A 126 0.43 -6.18 -15.90
CA GLY A 126 -0.84 -5.66 -16.42
C GLY A 126 -1.57 -4.52 -15.71
N ALA A 127 -0.94 -3.73 -14.83
CA ALA A 127 -1.52 -2.43 -14.41
C ALA A 127 -0.94 -1.26 -15.22
N TRP A 128 -1.78 -0.25 -15.48
CA TRP A 128 -1.41 0.96 -16.23
C TRP A 128 -0.54 1.95 -15.43
N ALA A 129 -0.55 1.84 -14.10
CA ALA A 129 0.30 2.56 -13.16
C ALA A 129 0.56 1.63 -11.97
N ARG A 130 1.73 0.97 -11.97
CA ARG A 130 2.09 -0.04 -10.95
C ARG A 130 3.45 0.20 -10.34
N ALA A 131 3.56 -0.09 -9.04
CA ALA A 131 4.83 -0.34 -8.36
C ALA A 131 4.73 -1.59 -7.47
N SER A 132 5.86 -2.15 -7.08
CA SER A 132 5.94 -3.21 -6.08
C SER A 132 6.97 -2.80 -5.06
N ALA A 133 6.66 -2.95 -3.77
CA ALA A 133 7.59 -2.62 -2.72
C ALA A 133 8.82 -3.52 -2.80
N ASN A 134 9.98 -2.93 -2.52
CA ASN A 134 11.23 -3.67 -2.41
C ASN A 134 11.33 -4.40 -1.07
N ARG A 135 10.72 -3.83 -0.01
CA ARG A 135 10.78 -4.35 1.36
C ARG A 135 9.52 -4.03 2.16
N ILE A 136 9.18 -4.96 3.05
CA ILE A 136 8.29 -4.72 4.18
C ILE A 136 9.18 -4.37 5.38
N ILE A 137 9.01 -3.18 5.94
CA ILE A 137 9.96 -2.63 6.94
C ILE A 137 9.69 -3.14 8.36
N ASP A 138 8.52 -3.72 8.61
CA ASP A 138 8.07 -4.11 9.95
C ASP A 138 7.50 -5.53 10.02
N GLU A 139 8.03 -6.44 9.20
CA GLU A 139 7.78 -7.90 9.33
C GLU A 139 7.99 -8.36 10.77
N GLU A 140 9.05 -7.84 11.41
CA GLU A 140 9.27 -7.96 12.84
C GLU A 140 8.98 -6.62 13.53
N GLN A 141 8.02 -6.61 14.45
CA GLN A 141 7.59 -5.40 15.17
C GLN A 141 8.52 -5.02 16.34
N ASN A 142 9.82 -4.96 16.08
CA ASN A 142 10.82 -4.50 17.05
C ASN A 142 11.73 -3.42 16.44
N PRO A 143 12.20 -2.45 17.25
CA PRO A 143 12.96 -1.31 16.73
C PRO A 143 14.21 -1.70 15.94
N THR A 144 14.94 -2.72 16.39
CA THR A 144 16.21 -3.13 15.77
C THR A 144 15.99 -3.70 14.38
N ALA A 145 15.00 -4.57 14.21
CA ALA A 145 14.65 -5.15 12.92
C ALA A 145 14.13 -4.08 11.94
N ILE A 146 13.28 -3.16 12.41
CA ILE A 146 12.75 -2.07 11.58
C ILE A 146 13.87 -1.15 11.08
N VAL A 147 14.79 -0.75 11.96
CA VAL A 147 15.95 0.05 11.57
C VAL A 147 16.85 -0.69 10.58
N ALA A 148 17.06 -2.00 10.75
CA ALA A 148 17.82 -2.80 9.80
C ALA A 148 17.16 -2.83 8.41
N GLN A 149 15.82 -2.96 8.35
CA GLN A 149 15.07 -2.90 7.09
C GLN A 149 15.16 -1.52 6.43
N LEU A 150 15.05 -0.44 7.21
CA LEU A 150 15.18 0.94 6.71
C LEU A 150 16.59 1.22 6.15
N ASN A 151 17.64 0.77 6.84
CA ASN A 151 19.02 0.91 6.35
C ASN A 151 19.25 0.14 5.05
N ALA A 152 18.67 -1.05 4.94
CA ALA A 152 18.76 -1.83 3.71
C ALA A 152 17.94 -1.22 2.57
N LEU A 153 16.78 -0.61 2.86
CA LEU A 153 16.00 0.15 1.89
C LEU A 153 16.78 1.37 1.38
N GLU A 154 17.49 2.08 2.28
CA GLU A 154 18.42 3.15 1.92
C GLU A 154 19.55 2.65 1.00
N ALA A 155 20.18 1.51 1.32
CA ALA A 155 21.21 0.92 0.47
C ALA A 155 20.68 0.56 -0.92
N LEU A 156 19.46 0.05 -1.02
CA LEU A 156 18.79 -0.21 -2.30
C LEU A 156 18.54 1.09 -3.08
N ALA A 157 18.04 2.14 -2.42
CA ALA A 157 17.80 3.43 -3.06
C ALA A 157 19.10 4.03 -3.61
N LYS A 158 20.20 3.96 -2.86
CA LYS A 158 21.53 4.42 -3.31
C LYS A 158 22.08 3.60 -4.47
N GLY A 159 21.81 2.29 -4.50
CA GLY A 159 22.28 1.40 -5.57
C GLY A 159 21.45 1.46 -6.85
N GLN A 160 20.15 1.70 -6.74
CA GLN A 160 19.19 1.58 -7.85
C GLN A 160 18.57 2.93 -8.26
N GLY A 161 18.88 4.01 -7.55
CA GLY A 161 18.32 5.35 -7.74
C GLY A 161 16.99 5.59 -7.03
N GLN A 162 16.25 4.54 -6.69
CA GLN A 162 14.97 4.61 -5.98
C GLN A 162 14.68 3.30 -5.24
N ALA A 163 13.88 3.37 -4.17
CA ALA A 163 13.36 2.19 -3.48
C ALA A 163 12.02 2.51 -2.80
N LEU A 164 11.13 1.51 -2.72
CA LEU A 164 9.84 1.59 -2.05
C LEU A 164 9.80 0.62 -0.86
N GLY A 165 9.52 1.15 0.33
CA GLY A 165 9.24 0.38 1.53
C GLY A 165 7.77 0.45 1.90
N THR A 166 7.23 -0.62 2.48
CA THR A 166 5.86 -0.65 3.04
C THR A 166 5.90 -1.14 4.48
N GLY A 167 4.92 -0.74 5.27
CA GLY A 167 4.76 -1.21 6.64
C GLY A 167 3.45 -0.73 7.24
N PHE A 168 3.06 -1.30 8.37
CA PHE A 168 1.84 -0.92 9.07
C PHE A 168 2.09 0.23 10.05
N SER A 169 1.03 0.95 10.41
CA SER A 169 1.09 2.08 11.34
C SER A 169 1.20 1.65 12.81
N TYR A 170 1.99 0.63 13.13
CA TYR A 170 2.28 0.28 14.53
C TYR A 170 3.03 1.44 15.20
N PRO A 171 2.82 1.69 16.51
CA PRO A 171 3.52 2.77 17.21
C PRO A 171 5.05 2.72 17.04
N VAL A 172 5.62 1.51 17.10
CA VAL A 172 7.06 1.29 16.91
C VAL A 172 7.53 1.60 15.49
N THR A 173 6.75 1.23 14.47
CA THR A 173 7.04 1.52 13.06
C THR A 173 6.99 3.02 12.81
N VAL A 174 5.92 3.70 13.26
CA VAL A 174 5.77 5.15 13.08
C VAL A 174 6.91 5.92 13.74
N GLU A 175 7.31 5.52 14.95
CA GLU A 175 8.43 6.16 15.65
C GLU A 175 9.77 5.95 14.94
N ALA A 176 10.05 4.73 14.47
CA ALA A 176 11.27 4.41 13.74
C ALA A 176 11.34 5.16 12.40
N VAL A 177 10.25 5.17 11.62
CA VAL A 177 10.18 5.89 10.33
C VAL A 177 10.31 7.39 10.54
N ALA A 178 9.59 7.99 11.49
CA ALA A 178 9.71 9.42 11.78
C ALA A 178 11.16 9.83 12.08
N ARG A 179 11.86 9.06 12.92
CA ARG A 179 13.29 9.30 13.21
C ARG A 179 14.17 9.10 11.97
N TRP A 180 13.96 8.03 11.22
CA TRP A 180 14.76 7.75 10.04
C TRP A 180 14.60 8.84 8.97
N THR A 181 13.38 9.36 8.78
CA THR A 181 13.10 10.42 7.79
C THR A 181 13.67 11.79 8.18
N ALA A 182 13.89 12.07 9.46
CA ALA A 182 14.31 13.40 9.94
C ALA A 182 15.65 13.90 9.36
N ASP A 183 16.60 12.99 9.10
CA ASP A 183 17.94 13.34 8.62
C ASP A 183 18.25 12.74 7.23
N MET A 184 17.22 12.48 6.40
CA MET A 184 17.40 11.86 5.08
C MET A 184 18.22 12.72 4.11
N ASP A 185 18.01 14.04 4.12
CA ASP A 185 18.73 14.97 3.25
C ASP A 185 20.24 14.94 3.50
N ALA A 186 20.65 14.87 4.77
CA ALA A 186 22.05 14.74 5.16
C ALA A 186 22.69 13.42 4.67
N ARG A 187 21.89 12.40 4.41
CA ARG A 187 22.32 11.11 3.86
C ARG A 187 22.24 11.05 2.33
N GLY A 188 21.88 12.16 1.67
CA GLY A 188 21.77 12.27 0.22
C GLY A 188 20.54 11.57 -0.36
N LEU A 189 19.45 11.49 0.42
CA LEU A 189 18.20 10.86 0.01
C LEU A 189 17.09 11.90 0.03
N GLN A 190 16.16 11.78 -0.93
CA GLN A 190 14.94 12.55 -0.95
C GLN A 190 13.76 11.60 -0.81
N LEU A 191 12.85 11.90 0.12
CA LEU A 191 11.59 11.17 0.24
C LEU A 191 10.62 11.63 -0.85
N ALA A 192 9.84 10.71 -1.40
CA ALA A 192 8.84 10.99 -2.41
C ALA A 192 7.57 10.16 -2.15
N PRO A 193 6.39 10.66 -2.53
CA PRO A 193 5.15 9.90 -2.45
C PRO A 193 5.21 8.65 -3.33
N ALA A 194 4.44 7.62 -2.98
CA ALA A 194 4.52 6.32 -3.60
C ALA A 194 4.12 6.36 -5.09
N SER A 195 3.27 7.29 -5.50
CA SER A 195 2.94 7.53 -6.92
C SER A 195 4.17 7.81 -7.80
N ALA A 196 5.24 8.38 -7.24
CA ALA A 196 6.50 8.62 -7.94
C ALA A 196 7.17 7.30 -8.37
N MET A 197 6.88 6.19 -7.69
CA MET A 197 7.40 4.86 -8.01
C MET A 197 6.61 4.15 -9.11
N THR A 198 5.43 4.69 -9.50
CA THR A 198 4.56 4.02 -10.46
C THR A 198 5.11 4.11 -11.88
N GLN A 199 5.22 2.96 -12.54
CA GLN A 199 5.57 2.89 -13.95
C GLN A 199 4.31 2.78 -14.80
N ARG A 200 4.26 3.53 -15.90
CA ARG A 200 3.22 3.40 -16.93
C ARG A 200 3.77 2.61 -18.10
N PRO A 201 3.19 1.46 -18.48
CA PRO A 201 3.61 0.76 -19.68
C PRO A 201 3.41 1.65 -20.91
N GLY A 202 4.48 1.99 -21.63
CA GLY A 202 4.41 2.74 -22.89
C GLY A 202 5.00 4.15 -22.92
N ARG A 203 5.95 4.47 -22.02
CA ARG A 203 6.93 5.54 -22.25
C ARG A 203 8.34 4.97 -22.30
#